data_AF-X1QPU2-F1
#
_entry.id   AF-X1QPU2-F1
#
_cell.length_a   1.000
_cell.length_b   1.000
_cell.length_c   1.000
_cell.angle_alpha   90.00
_cell.angle_beta   90.00
_cell.angle_gamma   90.00
#
_symmetry.space_group_name_H-M   'P 1'
#
loop_
_entity.id
_entity.type
_entity.pdbx_description
1 polymer ?
#
loop_
_entity_poly.entity_id
_entity_poly.type
_entity_poly.pdbx_seq_one_letter_code
_entity_poly.pdbx_strand_id
1 'polypeptide(L)' 'MTTIKELKEEAYKKAIDSLARYKFMMFGYWAAIWVYLNQIDAEKENNPFKGLVEKARQIQHSDRQR' A
#
# COMPACT_ATOMS: atom_id res chain seq x y z
N MET A 1 -3.74 11.00 -22.14
CA MET A 1 -2.75 11.15 -21.05
C MET A 1 -3.29 10.39 -19.86
N THR A 2 -2.53 9.45 -19.29
CA THR A 2 -2.96 8.71 -18.09
C THR A 2 -3.01 9.65 -16.89
N THR A 3 -4.11 9.61 -16.15
CA THR A 3 -4.36 10.46 -14.97
C THR A 3 -3.65 9.90 -13.73
N ILE A 4 -3.36 10.75 -12.73
CA ILE A 4 -2.81 10.30 -11.44
C ILE A 4 -3.75 9.28 -10.78
N LYS A 5 -5.06 9.46 -10.93
CA LYS A 5 -6.08 8.52 -10.46
C LYS A 5 -5.91 7.12 -11.05
N GLU A 6 -5.75 7.01 -12.36
CA GLU A 6 -5.52 5.71 -13.03
C GLU A 6 -4.21 5.07 -12.57
N LEU A 7 -3.15 5.87 -12.38
CA LEU A 7 -1.87 5.37 -11.86
C LEU A 7 -1.97 4.86 -10.42
N LYS A 8 -2.74 5.55 -9.56
CA LYS A 8 -3.05 5.08 -8.19
C LYS A 8 -3.81 3.76 -8.27
N GLU A 9 -4.85 3.67 -9.10
CA GLU A 9 -5.62 2.43 -9.24
C GLU A 9 -4.76 1.25 -9.70
N GLU A 10 -3.86 1.47 -10.66
CA GLU A 10 -2.93 0.45 -11.14
C GLU A 10 -1.95 0.00 -10.05
N ALA A 11 -1.33 0.96 -9.35
CA ALA A 11 -0.43 0.67 -8.24
C ALA A 11 -1.12 -0.12 -7.13
N TYR A 12 -2.38 0.23 -6.80
CA TYR A 12 -3.19 -0.51 -5.85
C TYR A 12 -3.42 -1.96 -6.29
N LYS A 13 -3.91 -2.18 -7.53
CA LYS A 13 -4.17 -3.54 -8.05
C LYS A 13 -2.91 -4.41 -8.03
N LYS A 14 -1.77 -3.87 -8.44
CA LYS A 14 -0.48 -4.59 -8.45
C LYS A 14 0.04 -4.88 -7.05
N ALA A 15 -0.14 -3.96 -6.10
CA ALA A 15 0.21 -4.19 -4.70
C ALA A 15 -0.61 -5.35 -4.12
N ILE A 16 -1.93 -5.35 -4.31
CA ILE A 16 -2.81 -6.41 -3.80
C ILE A 16 -2.52 -7.77 -4.45
N ASP A 17 -2.36 -7.83 -5.78
CA ASP A 17 -1.98 -9.08 -6.46
C ASP A 17 -0.64 -9.63 -5.95
N SER A 18 0.35 -8.75 -5.73
CA SER A 18 1.65 -9.14 -5.16
C SER A 18 1.51 -9.67 -3.74
N LEU A 19 0.71 -9.01 -2.91
CA LEU A 19 0.46 -9.41 -1.52
C LEU A 19 -0.22 -10.78 -1.46
N ALA A 20 -1.24 -11.01 -2.29
CA ALA A 20 -1.97 -12.27 -2.37
C ALA A 20 -1.09 -13.46 -2.80
N ARG A 21 0.06 -13.18 -3.42
CA ARG A 21 1.02 -14.18 -3.91
C ARG A 21 2.30 -14.26 -3.06
N TYR A 22 2.30 -13.69 -1.85
CA TYR A 22 3.48 -13.63 -0.97
C TYR A 22 4.70 -12.93 -1.59
N LYS A 23 4.51 -12.10 -2.63
CA LYS A 23 5.58 -11.32 -3.26
C LYS A 23 5.81 -10.02 -2.49
N PHE A 24 6.27 -10.13 -1.24
CA PHE A 24 6.32 -9.00 -0.30
C PHE A 24 7.16 -7.82 -0.80
N MET A 25 8.28 -8.08 -1.47
CA MET A 25 9.10 -7.01 -2.07
C MET A 25 8.33 -6.23 -3.14
N MET A 26 7.55 -6.92 -3.98
CA MET A 26 6.73 -6.28 -5.01
C MET A 26 5.51 -5.57 -4.41
N PHE A 27 4.92 -6.13 -3.36
CA PHE A 27 3.89 -5.43 -2.59
C PHE A 27 4.42 -4.10 -2.06
N GLY A 28 5.58 -4.10 -1.39
CA GLY A 28 6.20 -2.89 -0.86
C GLY A 28 6.52 -1.87 -1.95
N TYR A 29 7.03 -2.32 -3.09
CA TYR A 29 7.32 -1.48 -4.26
C TYR A 29 6.05 -0.77 -4.79
N TRP A 30 4.98 -1.52 -5.08
CA TRP A 30 3.74 -0.95 -5.62
C TRP A 30 2.98 -0.11 -4.59
N ALA A 31 3.00 -0.52 -3.31
CA ALA A 31 2.40 0.28 -2.23
C ALA A 31 3.12 1.63 -2.05
N ALA A 32 4.46 1.66 -2.14
CA ALA A 32 5.23 2.89 -2.09
C ALA A 32 4.90 3.82 -3.27
N ILE A 33 4.76 3.27 -4.48
CA ILE A 33 4.31 4.04 -5.66
C ILE A 33 2.93 4.65 -5.41
N TRP A 34 1.97 3.88 -4.91
CA TRP A 34 0.63 4.40 -4.58
C TRP A 34 0.70 5.56 -3.59
N VAL A 35 1.49 5.42 -2.52
CA VAL A 35 1.66 6.46 -1.49
C VAL A 35 2.28 7.72 -2.10
N TYR A 36 3.30 7.57 -2.93
CA TYR A 36 3.92 8.69 -3.63
C TYR A 36 2.95 9.42 -4.56
N LEU A 37 2.21 8.67 -5.39
CA LEU A 37 1.19 9.22 -6.27
C LEU A 37 0.12 9.97 -5.48
N ASN A 38 -0.36 9.38 -4.38
CA ASN A 38 -1.30 10.04 -3.49
C ASN A 38 -0.70 11.28 -2.82
N GLN A 39 0.60 11.35 -2.58
CA GLN A 39 1.28 12.53 -2.03
C GLN A 39 1.40 13.68 -3.03
N ILE A 40 1.47 13.41 -4.33
CA ILE A 40 1.55 14.45 -5.37
C ILE A 40 0.20 14.79 -6.02
N ASP A 41 -0.83 13.97 -5.81
CA ASP A 41 -2.19 14.25 -6.28
C ASP A 41 -2.80 15.47 -5.55
N ALA A 42 -3.55 16.29 -6.28
CA ALA A 42 -4.37 17.35 -5.67
C ALA A 42 -5.56 16.75 -4.90
N GLU A 43 -6.07 15.60 -5.34
CA GLU A 43 -7.16 14.88 -4.68
C GLU A 43 -6.61 13.70 -3.86
N LYS A 44 -6.49 13.92 -2.55
CA LYS A 44 -6.00 12.90 -1.61
C LYS A 44 -7.03 11.81 -1.36
N GLU A 45 -6.59 10.56 -1.39
CA GLU A 45 -7.35 9.39 -0.96
C GLU A 45 -6.85 8.85 0.38
N ASN A 46 -7.75 8.18 1.11
CA ASN A 46 -7.37 7.40 2.29
C ASN A 46 -6.46 6.25 1.88
N ASN A 47 -5.37 6.02 2.62
CA ASN A 47 -4.42 4.96 2.28
C ASN A 47 -5.09 3.56 2.39
N PRO A 48 -5.22 2.81 1.29
CA PRO A 48 -5.90 1.51 1.28
C PRO A 48 -5.15 0.43 2.06
N PHE A 49 -3.85 0.61 2.31
CA PHE A 49 -3.01 -0.34 3.05
C PHE A 49 -2.99 -0.06 4.55
N LYS A 50 -3.65 0.99 5.03
CA LYS A 50 -3.62 1.41 6.43
C LYS A 50 -3.99 0.28 7.39
N GLY A 51 -5.08 -0.43 7.13
CA GLY A 51 -5.52 -1.54 7.98
C GLY A 51 -4.52 -2.69 8.06
N LEU A 52 -3.82 -2.99 6.95
CA LEU A 52 -2.76 -4.00 6.92
C LEU A 52 -1.57 -3.58 7.80
N VAL A 53 -1.14 -2.33 7.69
CA VAL A 53 -0.03 -1.78 8.47
C VAL A 53 -0.39 -1.74 9.96
N GLU A 54 -1.60 -1.33 10.30
CA GLU A 54 -2.08 -1.33 11.68
C GLU A 54 -2.11 -2.74 12.26
N LYS A 55 -2.58 -3.72 11.50
CA LYS A 55 -2.56 -5.12 11.94
C LYS A 55 -1.12 -5.63 12.14
N ALA A 56 -0.20 -5.30 11.23
CA ALA A 56 1.20 -5.67 11.36
C ALA A 56 1.85 -5.03 12.61
N ARG A 57 1.52 -3.77 12.91
CA ARG A 57 1.97 -3.09 14.15
C ARG A 57 1.44 -3.80 15.40
N GLN A 58 0.16 -4.19 15.42
CA GLN A 58 -0.42 -4.93 16.54
C GLN A 58 0.32 -6.25 16.80
N ILE A 59 0.61 -7.02 15.74
CA ILE A 59 1.39 -8.27 15.83
C ILE A 59 2.80 -7.99 16.36
N GLN A 60 3.47 -6.98 15.81
CA GLN A 60 4.81 -6.58 16.26
C GLN A 60 4.83 -6.19 17.74
N HIS A 61 3.81 -5.48 18.24
CA HIS A 61 3.71 -5.10 19.64
C HIS A 61 3.45 -6.31 20.55
N SER A 62 2.58 -7.23 20.16
CA SER A 62 2.34 -8.45 20.95
C SER A 62 3.58 -9.34 21.04
N ASP A 63 4.39 -9.40 19.97
CA ASP A 63 5.62 -10.21 19.97
C ASP A 63 6.72 -9.63 20.85
N ARG A 64 6.78 -8.29 20.99
CA ARG A 64 7.75 -7.61 21.88
C ARG A 64 7.44 -7.77 23.37
N GLN A 65 6.23 -8.21 23.71
CA GLN A 65 5.77 -8.40 25.09
C GLN A 65 5.83 -9.86 25.55
N ARG A 66 6.29 -10.78 24.69
CA ARG A 66 6.58 -12.18 25.00
C ARG A 66 8.05 -12.34 25.34
#